data_AF-A0A674NQW2-F1
#
_entry.id   AF-A0A674NQW2-F1
#
_cell.length_a   1.000
_cell.length_b   1.000
_cell.length_c   1.000
_cell.angle_alpha   90.00
_cell.angle_beta   90.00
_cell.angle_gamma   90.00
#
_symmetry.space_group_name_H-M   'P 1'
#
loop_
_entity.id
_entity.type
_entity.pdbx_description
1 polymer ?
#
loop_
_entity_poly.entity_id
_entity_poly.type
_entity_poly.pdbx_seq_one_letter_code
_entity_poly.pdbx_strand_id
1 'polypeptide(L)'
;MEKADFLKGLPVYNKSNFSRFHADSVCKASNRRPSVYLPTREYPSDQIIVTEKTNILLRYLHQQWDKKNAAKKREQEQGEGDSPAPPRKIARTDSQEMNEDS
;
A
#
# COMPACT_ATOMS: atom_id res chain seq x y z
N MET A 1 -11.77 -20.51 42.85
CA MET A 1 -12.42 -20.55 41.52
C MET A 1 -12.11 -21.91 40.92
N GLU A 2 -13.13 -22.70 40.63
CA GLU A 2 -12.95 -24.04 40.08
C GLU A 2 -12.59 -23.92 38.59
N LYS A 3 -11.76 -24.82 38.05
CA LYS A 3 -11.30 -24.76 36.65
C LYS A 3 -12.46 -24.71 35.63
N ALA A 4 -13.62 -25.26 35.98
CA ALA A 4 -14.81 -25.27 35.14
C ALA A 4 -15.47 -23.88 34.98
N ASP A 5 -15.35 -22.99 35.96
CA ASP A 5 -15.94 -21.64 35.89
C ASP A 5 -15.24 -20.76 34.87
N PHE A 6 -13.95 -21.01 34.61
CA PHE A 6 -13.17 -20.31 33.59
C PHE A 6 -13.66 -20.58 32.16
N LEU A 7 -14.30 -21.73 31.91
CA LEU A 7 -14.77 -22.13 30.57
C LEU A 7 -16.24 -21.72 30.29
N LYS A 8 -16.89 -21.03 31.22
CA LYS A 8 -18.26 -20.51 31.03
C LYS A 8 -18.23 -19.19 30.24
N GLY A 9 -19.33 -18.88 29.56
CA GLY A 9 -19.53 -17.58 28.90
C GLY A 9 -18.82 -17.40 27.56
N LEU A 10 -18.51 -18.49 26.84
CA LEU A 10 -17.96 -18.40 25.48
C LEU A 10 -18.88 -17.61 24.54
N PRO A 11 -18.35 -16.90 23.53
CA PRO A 11 -19.15 -16.11 22.60
C PRO A 11 -20.23 -16.95 21.89
N VAL A 12 -21.45 -16.43 21.89
CA VAL A 12 -22.59 -17.02 21.18
C VAL A 12 -23.08 -16.04 20.12
N TYR A 13 -22.62 -16.22 18.88
CA TYR A 13 -23.11 -15.43 17.74
C TYR A 13 -24.56 -15.77 17.40
N ASN A 14 -24.93 -17.06 17.51
CA ASN A 14 -26.30 -17.54 17.34
C ASN A 14 -26.51 -18.84 18.14
N LYS A 15 -27.49 -18.83 19.05
CA LYS A 15 -27.82 -19.98 19.92
C LYS A 15 -28.26 -21.22 19.14
N SER A 16 -28.79 -21.06 17.92
CA SER A 16 -29.32 -22.18 17.14
C SER A 16 -28.26 -22.99 16.40
N ASN A 17 -27.09 -22.40 16.08
CA ASN A 17 -26.07 -22.96 15.17
C ASN A 17 -25.70 -24.43 15.47
N PHE A 18 -25.58 -24.79 16.74
CA PHE A 18 -25.20 -26.15 17.16
C PHE A 18 -26.25 -26.85 18.03
N SER A 19 -27.39 -26.20 18.29
CA SER A 19 -28.45 -26.74 19.17
C SER A 19 -29.08 -28.04 18.67
N ARG A 20 -29.02 -28.31 17.36
CA ARG A 20 -29.61 -29.47 16.67
C ARG A 20 -28.56 -30.41 16.08
N PHE A 21 -27.29 -30.18 16.36
CA PHE A 21 -26.22 -31.01 15.83
C PHE A 21 -26.19 -32.35 16.58
N HIS A 22 -26.35 -33.46 15.85
CA HIS A 22 -26.28 -34.82 16.39
C HIS A 22 -25.20 -35.59 15.65
N ALA A 23 -24.11 -35.95 16.34
CA ALA A 23 -23.00 -36.71 15.74
C ALA A 23 -23.41 -38.16 15.39
N ASP A 24 -24.35 -38.73 16.14
CA ASP A 24 -24.77 -40.14 16.02
C ASP A 24 -25.96 -40.34 15.05
N SER A 25 -26.45 -39.27 14.43
CA SER A 25 -27.46 -39.31 13.38
C SER A 25 -26.86 -39.93 12.12
N VAL A 26 -26.71 -41.26 12.13
CA VAL A 26 -26.28 -42.12 11.03
C VAL A 26 -25.03 -41.59 10.35
N CYS A 27 -23.86 -42.10 10.73
CA CYS A 27 -22.60 -41.93 10.01
C CYS A 27 -22.75 -42.22 8.49
N LYS A 28 -23.21 -41.22 7.75
CA LYS A 28 -22.81 -40.87 6.39
C LYS A 28 -21.88 -39.65 6.45
N ALA A 29 -21.21 -39.45 7.59
CA ALA A 29 -20.01 -38.64 7.63
C ALA A 29 -19.01 -39.31 6.67
N SER A 30 -18.48 -38.54 5.72
CA SER A 30 -17.58 -38.98 4.63
C SER A 30 -18.34 -39.61 3.45
N ASN A 31 -18.64 -38.90 2.36
CA ASN A 31 -17.63 -38.50 1.37
C ASN A 31 -18.19 -37.49 0.34
N ARG A 32 -19.34 -36.83 0.59
CA ARG A 32 -19.83 -35.85 -0.37
C ARG A 32 -19.02 -34.57 -0.21
N ARG A 33 -17.90 -34.51 -0.94
CA ARG A 33 -17.11 -33.28 -1.11
C ARG A 33 -18.10 -32.14 -1.39
N PRO A 34 -17.97 -30.97 -0.72
CA PRO A 34 -18.75 -29.80 -1.08
C PRO A 34 -18.71 -29.61 -2.60
N SER A 35 -19.85 -29.27 -3.19
CA SER A 35 -19.91 -28.97 -4.62
C SER A 35 -18.88 -27.89 -4.94
N VAL A 36 -18.10 -28.11 -6.00
CA VAL A 36 -17.12 -27.13 -6.47
C VAL A 36 -17.85 -25.95 -7.10
N TYR A 37 -17.43 -24.72 -6.77
CA TYR A 37 -17.91 -23.52 -7.46
C TYR A 37 -17.36 -23.50 -8.89
N LEU A 38 -18.26 -23.47 -9.87
CA LEU A 38 -17.93 -23.32 -11.29
C LEU A 38 -18.38 -21.91 -11.75
N PRO A 39 -17.46 -20.94 -11.87
CA PRO A 39 -17.81 -19.60 -12.34
C PRO A 39 -18.34 -19.65 -13.78
N THR A 40 -19.56 -19.16 -14.03
CA THR A 40 -20.18 -19.11 -15.37
C THR A 40 -20.30 -17.70 -15.93
N ARG A 41 -20.04 -16.69 -15.11
CA ARG A 41 -20.07 -15.28 -15.47
C ARG A 41 -18.79 -14.62 -14.99
N GLU A 42 -18.23 -13.77 -15.84
CA GLU A 42 -17.10 -12.94 -15.48
C GLU A 42 -17.59 -11.62 -14.89
N TYR A 43 -16.98 -11.23 -13.77
CA TYR A 43 -17.18 -9.93 -13.15
C TYR A 43 -15.80 -9.26 -13.03
N PRO A 44 -15.61 -8.05 -13.58
CA PRO A 44 -14.33 -7.36 -13.48
C PRO A 44 -14.02 -6.98 -12.03
N SER A 45 -12.75 -7.03 -11.65
CA SER A 45 -12.30 -6.55 -10.35
C SER A 45 -12.21 -5.02 -10.33
N ASP A 46 -12.70 -4.38 -9.27
CA ASP A 46 -12.63 -2.92 -9.12
C ASP A 46 -11.19 -2.41 -8.91
N GLN A 47 -10.31 -3.25 -8.33
CA GLN A 47 -8.93 -2.90 -8.02
C GLN A 47 -7.99 -4.08 -8.30
N ILE A 48 -6.72 -3.77 -8.56
CA ILE A 48 -5.66 -4.76 -8.76
C ILE A 48 -4.55 -4.54 -7.73
N ILE A 49 -3.95 -5.63 -7.27
CA ILE A 49 -2.78 -5.58 -6.38
C ILE A 49 -1.55 -5.40 -7.26
N VAL A 50 -0.82 -4.30 -7.06
CA VAL A 50 0.43 -3.99 -7.76
C VAL A 50 1.61 -4.02 -6.79
N THR A 51 2.77 -4.46 -7.27
CA THR A 51 4.03 -4.39 -6.53
C THR A 51 4.85 -3.20 -7.02
N GLU A 52 5.55 -2.54 -6.09
CA GLU A 52 6.47 -1.47 -6.46
C GLU A 52 7.63 -2.03 -7.28
N LYS A 53 7.84 -1.48 -8.48
CA LYS A 53 8.93 -1.88 -9.39
C LYS A 53 10.32 -1.47 -8.92
N THR A 54 10.42 -0.60 -7.92
CA THR A 54 11.70 -0.01 -7.50
C THR A 54 12.51 -1.01 -6.68
N ASN A 55 13.78 -1.17 -7.03
CA ASN A 55 14.70 -1.95 -6.22
C ASN A 55 14.79 -1.37 -4.79
N ILE A 56 14.77 -2.26 -3.79
CA ILE A 56 14.71 -1.86 -2.39
C ILE A 56 15.92 -1.03 -1.94
N LEU A 57 17.11 -1.30 -2.48
CA LEU A 57 18.32 -0.54 -2.16
C LEU A 57 18.23 0.89 -2.74
N LEU A 58 17.81 1.01 -4.00
CA LEU A 58 17.64 2.32 -4.64
C LEU A 58 16.55 3.16 -3.94
N ARG A 59 15.42 2.55 -3.59
CA ARG A 59 14.36 3.21 -2.82
C ARG A 59 14.90 3.75 -1.49
N TYR A 60 15.71 2.96 -0.79
CA TYR A 60 16.33 3.38 0.46
C TYR A 60 17.30 4.55 0.26
N LEU A 61 18.19 4.47 -0.73
CA LEU A 61 19.17 5.52 -1.01
C LEU A 61 18.51 6.84 -1.41
N HIS A 62 17.50 6.80 -2.30
CA HIS A 62 16.71 7.99 -2.66
C HIS A 62 16.02 8.58 -1.44
N GLN A 63 15.40 7.75 -0.60
CA GLN A 63 14.74 8.22 0.62
C GLN A 63 15.72 8.90 1.59
N GLN A 64 16.93 8.37 1.77
CA GLN A 64 17.96 8.99 2.60
C GLN A 64 18.44 10.32 2.00
N TRP A 65 18.64 10.35 0.68
CA TRP A 65 19.03 11.55 -0.04
C TRP A 65 17.98 12.67 0.07
N ASP A 66 16.71 12.36 -0.17
CA ASP A 66 15.61 13.31 -0.10
C ASP A 66 15.43 13.86 1.31
N LYS A 67 15.54 13.00 2.34
CA LYS A 67 15.52 13.43 3.75
C LYS A 67 16.66 14.42 4.06
N LYS A 68 17.87 14.15 3.59
CA LYS A 68 19.04 15.03 3.81
C LYS A 68 18.87 16.38 3.12
N ASN A 69 18.26 16.42 1.94
CA ASN A 69 18.04 17.66 1.20
C ASN A 69 16.82 18.45 1.69
N ALA A 70 15.78 17.78 2.20
CA ALA A 70 14.66 18.44 2.87
C ALA A 70 15.12 19.20 4.12
N ALA A 71 16.06 18.63 4.89
CA ALA A 71 16.66 19.30 6.04
C ALA A 71 17.38 20.60 5.64
N LYS A 72 18.12 20.57 4.53
CA LYS A 72 18.82 21.76 4.01
C LYS A 72 17.88 22.86 3.51
N LYS A 73 16.76 22.50 2.88
CA LYS A 73 15.75 23.49 2.45
C LYS A 73 15.09 24.19 3.63
N ARG A 74 14.78 23.48 4.72
CA ARG A 74 14.20 24.07 5.93
C ARG A 74 15.15 25.04 6.63
N GLU A 75 16.43 24.75 6.62
CA GLU A 75 17.47 25.61 7.21
C GLU A 75 17.72 26.85 6.34
N GLN A 76 17.69 26.71 5.01
CA GLN A 76 17.79 27.83 4.08
C GLN A 76 16.62 28.81 4.21
N GLU A 77 15.40 28.33 4.52
CA GLU A 77 14.23 29.19 4.76
C GLU A 77 14.29 29.97 6.10
N GLN A 78 15.09 29.54 7.08
CA GLN A 78 15.26 30.29 8.34
C GLN A 78 16.38 31.35 8.27
N GLY A 79 17.22 31.34 7.22
CA GLY A 79 18.35 32.26 7.06
C GLY A 79 18.13 33.43 6.10
N GLU A 80 17.09 33.40 5.25
CA GLU A 80 16.86 34.42 4.22
C GLU A 80 15.73 35.39 4.60
N GLY A 81 15.80 35.90 5.84
CA GLY A 81 14.90 36.91 6.38
C GLY A 81 15.43 38.34 6.37
N ASP A 82 16.58 38.62 5.72
CA ASP A 82 17.03 40.00 5.54
C ASP A 82 17.63 40.26 4.15
N SER A 83 16.94 41.17 3.47
CA SER A 83 17.31 41.95 2.29
C SER A 83 17.18 41.36 0.86
N PRO A 84 16.67 42.18 -0.09
CA PRO A 84 16.09 41.74 -1.34
C PRO A 84 17.05 41.96 -2.51
N ALA A 85 17.49 40.89 -3.17
CA ALA A 85 18.12 41.00 -4.47
C ALA A 85 17.59 39.90 -5.40
N PRO A 86 16.89 40.24 -6.50
CA PRO A 86 16.36 39.24 -7.41
C PRO A 86 17.52 38.57 -8.17
N PRO A 87 17.51 37.24 -8.36
CA PRO A 87 18.56 36.54 -9.09
C PRO A 87 18.47 36.90 -10.58
N ARG A 88 19.36 37.77 -11.05
CA ARG A 88 19.52 38.07 -12.48
C ARG A 88 20.16 36.86 -13.18
N LYS A 89 19.35 35.92 -13.67
CA LYS A 89 19.78 34.99 -14.73
C LYS A 89 19.56 35.65 -16.08
N ILE A 90 20.66 36.01 -16.75
CA ILE A 90 20.67 36.50 -18.13
C ILE A 90 20.39 35.31 -19.05
N ALA A 91 19.41 35.44 -19.96
CA ALA A 91 19.16 34.45 -21.00
C ALA A 91 20.32 34.47 -22.02
N ARG A 92 20.82 33.29 -22.40
CA ARG A 92 21.75 33.18 -23.53
C ARG A 92 21.00 33.58 -24.79
N THR A 93 21.32 34.75 -25.34
CA THR A 93 20.86 35.17 -26.66
C THR A 93 21.55 34.33 -27.72
N ASP A 94 20.77 33.83 -28.68
CA ASP A 94 21.22 33.13 -29.88
C ASP A 94 22.38 33.88 -30.55
N SER A 95 23.52 33.22 -30.71
CA SER A 95 24.62 33.73 -31.53
C SER A 95 24.30 33.44 -32.99
N GLN A 96 23.59 34.40 -33.58
CA GLN A 96 23.71 34.91 -34.94
C GLN A 96 24.45 34.05 -35.98
N GLU A 97 23.71 33.70 -37.03
CA GLU A 97 24.15 33.19 -38.32
C GLU A 97 25.43 33.86 -38.84
N MET A 98 26.37 33.04 -39.33
CA MET A 98 27.32 33.44 -40.37
C MET A 98 27.15 32.45 -41.52
N ASN A 99 26.41 32.94 -42.51
CA ASN A 99 26.42 32.50 -43.90
C ASN A 99 27.87 32.53 -44.45
N GLU A 100 28.28 31.51 -45.21
CA GLU A 100 29.03 31.69 -46.46
C GLU A 100 29.20 30.36 -47.22
N ASP A 101 28.73 30.39 -48.47
CA ASP A 101 28.99 29.44 -49.55
C ASP A 101 30.48 29.31 -49.87
N SER A 102 30.97 28.07 -50.05
CA SER A 102 31.83 27.62 -51.17
C SER A 102 32.00 26.10 -51.14
#